data_AF-A0A2X2JRV5-F1
#
_entry.id   AF-A0A2X2JRV5-F1
#
_cell.length_a   1.000
_cell.length_b   1.000
_cell.length_c   1.000
_cell.angle_alpha   90.00
_cell.angle_beta   90.00
_cell.angle_gamma   90.00
#
_symmetry.space_group_name_H-M   'P 1'
#
loop_
_entity.id
_entity.type
_entity.pdbx_description
1 polymer ?
#
loop_
_entity_poly.entity_id
_entity_poly.type
_entity_poly.pdbx_seq_one_letter_code
_entity_poly.pdbx_strand_id
1 'polypeptide(L)' 'MGYEYNSSNERWLRRVINSLVYDYGYPIGCSYKHSERGYYIITTEQEKQQAMRNIKKLADGSMKRYEALKRIKV' A
#
# COMPACT_ATOMS: atom_id res chain seq x y z
N MET A 1 -7.86 -20.44 -3.74
CA MET A 1 -7.70 -20.04 -2.33
C MET A 1 -9.02 -19.40 -1.88
N GLY A 2 -10.00 -20.22 -1.52
CA GLY A 2 -11.41 -19.83 -1.34
C GLY A 2 -11.73 -19.24 0.03
N TYR A 3 -11.05 -18.18 0.44
CA TYR A 3 -11.43 -17.43 1.65
C TYR A 3 -12.47 -16.37 1.30
N GLU A 4 -13.53 -16.28 2.11
CA GLU A 4 -14.52 -15.19 1.97
C GLU A 4 -13.83 -13.84 2.11
N TYR A 5 -14.15 -12.91 1.21
CA TYR A 5 -13.64 -11.55 1.26
C TYR A 5 -14.30 -10.80 2.43
N ASN A 6 -13.55 -10.54 3.49
CA ASN A 6 -13.99 -9.69 4.60
C ASN A 6 -12.89 -8.71 5.02
N SER A 7 -13.26 -7.67 5.78
CA SER A 7 -12.34 -6.58 6.18
C SER A 7 -11.16 -7.07 7.05
N SER A 8 -11.38 -8.11 7.84
CA SER A 8 -10.33 -8.77 8.64
C SER A 8 -9.31 -9.48 7.76
N ASN A 9 -9.77 -10.19 6.74
CA ASN A 9 -8.94 -10.90 5.77
C ASN A 9 -8.13 -9.93 4.90
N GLU A 10 -8.73 -8.79 4.49
CA GLU A 10 -7.98 -7.74 3.77
C GLU A 10 -6.87 -7.14 4.65
N ARG A 11 -7.15 -6.89 5.93
CA ARG A 11 -6.16 -6.38 6.89
C ARG A 11 -5.04 -7.40 7.12
N TRP A 12 -5.37 -8.68 7.26
CA TRP A 12 -4.39 -9.75 7.39
C TRP A 12 -3.51 -9.87 6.14
N LEU A 13 -4.11 -9.86 4.94
CA LEU A 13 -3.38 -9.89 3.67
C LEU A 13 -2.39 -8.72 3.56
N ARG A 14 -2.83 -7.50 3.88
CA ARG A 14 -1.95 -6.31 3.92
C ARG A 14 -0.76 -6.50 4.85
N ARG A 15 -0.96 -7.12 6.02
CA ARG A 15 0.12 -7.42 6.97
C ARG A 15 1.13 -8.40 6.40
N VAL A 16 0.66 -9.49 5.80
CA VAL A 16 1.53 -10.49 5.15
C VAL A 16 2.33 -9.86 4.02
N ILE A 17 1.69 -9.11 3.13
CA ILE A 17 2.39 -8.43 2.03
C ILE A 17 3.43 -7.43 2.55
N ASN A 18 3.11 -6.65 3.58
CA ASN A 18 4.07 -5.72 4.18
C ASN A 18 5.28 -6.45 4.76
N SER A 19 5.08 -7.58 5.44
CA SER A 19 6.20 -8.37 5.96
C SER A 19 7.07 -8.92 4.83
N LEU A 20 6.47 -9.46 3.77
CA LEU A 20 7.20 -9.92 2.58
C LEU A 20 8.06 -8.81 1.96
N VAL A 21 7.57 -7.57 1.92
CA VAL A 21 8.34 -6.43 1.39
C VAL A 21 9.43 -5.97 2.35
N TYR A 22 9.09 -5.72 3.63
CA TYR A 22 10.01 -5.08 4.58
C TYR A 22 11.02 -6.05 5.19
N ASP A 23 10.56 -7.23 5.59
CA ASP A 23 11.39 -8.18 6.35
C ASP A 23 12.16 -9.11 5.41
N TYR A 24 11.56 -9.43 4.24
CA TYR A 24 12.11 -10.40 3.31
C TYR A 24 12.56 -9.80 1.97
N GLY A 25 12.34 -8.51 1.73
CA GLY A 25 12.81 -7.81 0.54
C GLY A 25 12.13 -8.24 -0.77
N TYR A 26 10.94 -8.85 -0.72
CA TYR A 26 10.23 -9.25 -1.93
C TYR A 26 9.81 -8.02 -2.75
N PRO A 27 9.98 -8.06 -4.08
CA PRO A 27 9.66 -6.93 -4.96
C PRO A 27 8.15 -6.90 -5.24
N ILE A 28 7.34 -6.50 -4.26
CA ILE A 28 5.88 -6.44 -4.39
C ILE A 28 5.41 -4.98 -4.47
N GLY A 29 4.70 -4.65 -5.54
CA GLY A 29 4.03 -3.37 -5.75
C GLY A 29 2.54 -3.44 -5.44
N CYS A 30 1.90 -2.28 -5.38
CA CYS A 30 0.44 -2.18 -5.28
C CYS A 30 -0.12 -1.15 -6.27
N SER A 31 -1.26 -1.50 -6.86
CA SER A 31 -2.01 -0.63 -7.75
C SER A 31 -3.40 -0.38 -7.18
N TYR A 32 -3.82 0.89 -7.30
CA TYR A 32 -5.12 1.38 -6.85
C TYR A 32 -6.03 1.73 -8.03
N LYS A 33 -5.58 1.54 -9.28
CA LYS A 33 -6.41 1.75 -10.47
C LYS A 33 -7.52 0.71 -10.50
N HIS A 34 -8.72 1.11 -10.89
CA HIS A 34 -9.88 0.23 -10.88
C HIS A 34 -9.69 -1.05 -11.71
N SER A 35 -9.06 -0.95 -12.89
CA SER A 35 -8.81 -2.07 -13.80
C SER A 35 -7.67 -3.00 -13.36
N GLU A 36 -6.80 -2.54 -12.46
CA GLU A 36 -5.54 -3.21 -12.08
C GLU A 36 -5.39 -3.26 -10.56
N ARG A 37 -6.50 -3.28 -9.81
CA ARG A 37 -6.46 -3.14 -8.36
C ARG A 37 -5.88 -4.40 -7.71
N GLY A 38 -4.86 -4.24 -6.89
CA GLY A 38 -4.26 -5.36 -6.16
C GLY A 38 -2.74 -5.25 -6.04
N TYR A 39 -2.13 -6.40 -5.71
CA TYR A 39 -0.69 -6.56 -5.59
C TYR A 39 -0.11 -7.21 -6.84
N TYR A 40 1.11 -6.85 -7.18
CA TYR A 40 1.84 -7.41 -8.32
C TYR A 40 3.33 -7.56 -8.00
N ILE A 41 3.99 -8.49 -8.68
CA ILE A 41 5.45 -8.63 -8.59
C ILE A 41 6.09 -7.58 -9.49
N ILE A 42 6.97 -6.77 -8.93
CA ILE A 42 7.76 -5.80 -9.66
C ILE A 42 8.87 -6.56 -10.39
N THR A 43 8.86 -6.44 -11.71
CA THR A 43 9.83 -7.08 -12.60
C THR A 43 10.62 -6.05 -13.41
N THR A 44 10.14 -4.81 -13.48
CA THR A 44 10.79 -3.71 -14.22
C THR A 44 11.08 -2.49 -13.35
N GLU A 45 12.06 -1.69 -13.76
CA GLU A 45 12.36 -0.43 -13.07
C GLU A 45 11.19 0.56 -13.18
N GLN A 46 10.43 0.54 -14.28
CA GLN A 46 9.25 1.40 -14.44
C GLN A 46 8.16 1.07 -13.41
N GLU A 47 7.89 -0.22 -13.19
CA GLU A 47 6.97 -0.72 -12.17
C GLU A 47 7.43 -0.34 -10.76
N LYS A 48 8.73 -0.44 -10.49
CA LYS A 48 9.34 -0.05 -9.22
C LYS A 48 9.14 1.45 -8.96
N GLN A 49 9.48 2.28 -9.93
CA GLN A 49 9.31 3.73 -9.84
C GLN A 49 7.84 4.10 -9.66
N GLN A 50 6.92 3.40 -10.33
CA GLN A 50 5.49 3.61 -10.15
C GLN A 50 5.02 3.22 -8.74
N ALA A 51 5.47 2.07 -8.21
CA ALA A 51 5.15 1.65 -6.85
C ALA A 51 5.65 2.67 -5.81
N MET A 52 6.89 3.15 -5.96
CA MET A 52 7.47 4.19 -5.10
C MET A 52 6.65 5.48 -5.14
N ARG A 53 6.26 5.95 -6.33
CA ARG A 53 5.41 7.15 -6.49
C ARG A 53 4.05 7.00 -5.80
N ASN A 54 3.42 5.83 -5.91
CA ASN A 54 2.14 5.55 -5.28
C ASN A 54 2.25 5.65 -3.75
N ILE A 55 3.27 5.01 -3.17
CA ILE A 55 3.52 5.04 -1.71
C ILE A 55 3.81 6.46 -1.24
N LYS A 56 4.67 7.20 -1.95
CA LYS A 56 4.99 8.60 -1.61
C LYS A 56 3.74 9.48 -1.56
N LYS A 57 2.85 9.39 -2.56
CA LYS A 57 1.59 10.15 -2.58
C LYS A 57 0.71 9.85 -1.36
N LEU A 58 0.65 8.59 -0.93
CA LEU A 58 -0.11 8.20 0.26
C LEU A 58 0.52 8.76 1.53
N ALA A 59 1.84 8.69 1.66
CA ALA A 59 2.57 9.27 2.79
C ALA A 59 2.36 10.79 2.87
N ASP A 60 2.46 11.49 1.73
CA ASP A 60 2.20 12.93 1.65
C ASP A 60 0.76 13.29 2.07
N GLY A 61 -0.22 12.50 1.63
CA GLY A 61 -1.62 12.66 2.03
C GLY A 61 -1.85 12.46 3.53
N SER A 62 -1.24 11.41 4.10
CA SER A 62 -1.26 11.15 5.54
C SER A 62 -0.61 12.28 6.33
N MET A 63 0.51 12.82 5.87
CA MET A 63 1.21 13.94 6.52
C MET A 63 0.36 15.22 6.50
N LYS A 64 -0.29 15.53 5.37
CA LYS A 64 -1.23 16.67 5.30
C LYS A 64 -2.37 16.53 6.30
N ARG A 65 -2.92 15.32 6.45
CA ARG A 65 -3.98 15.04 7.43
C ARG A 65 -3.50 15.21 8.86
N TYR A 66 -2.30 14.70 9.17
CA TYR A 66 -1.67 14.86 10.46
C TYR A 66 -1.47 16.34 10.84
N GLU A 67 -0.96 17.15 9.92
CA GLU A 67 -0.79 18.59 10.13
C GLU A 67 -2.12 19.34 10.29
N ALA A 68 -3.19 18.89 9.62
CA ALA A 68 -4.53 19.45 9.84
C ALA A 68 -5.05 19.14 11.25
N LEU A 69 -4.85 17.91 11.73
CA LEU A 69 -5.27 17.49 13.07
C LEU A 69 -4.56 18.28 14.18
N LYS A 70 -3.26 18.58 14.04
CA LYS A 70 -2.51 19.43 14.98
C LYS A 70 -3.12 20.81 15.23
N ARG A 71 -3.86 21.34 14.25
CA ARG A 71 -4.45 22.69 14.31
C ARG A 71 -5.81 22.72 15.00
N ILE A 72 -6.43 21.56 15.21
CA ILE A 72 -7.72 21.46 15.90
C ILE A 72 -7.46 21.67 17.39
N LYS A 73 -8.13 22.66 17.99
CA LYS A 73 -8.24 22.77 19.44
C LYS A 73 -9.48 22.01 19.89
N VAL A 74 -9.29 21.04 20.79
CA VAL A 74 -10.34 20.27 21.46
C VAL A 74 -10.36 20.69 22.91
#